data_AF-A0A7S3VVV0-F1
#
_entry.id   AF-A0A7S3VVV0-F1
#
_cell.length_a   1.000
_cell.length_b   1.000
_cell.length_c   1.000
_cell.angle_alpha   90.00
_cell.angle_beta   90.00
_cell.angle_gamma   90.00
#
_symmetry.space_group_name_H-M   'P 1'
#
loop_
_entity.id
_entity.type
_entity.pdbx_description
1 polymer ?
#
loop_
_entity_poly.entity_id
_entity_poly.type
_entity_poly.pdbx_seq_one_letter_code
_entity_poly.pdbx_strand_id
1 'polypeptide(L)'
;CAGVVALDWFRGGVVQMQHSHLRIAAARLELSDVASFAASAYLTRYATSPPPPMPAAATAGSRDGGAEAAAGADAEEEAAARVGACLFAACKACEQPRRARDVVNAVHLAARGEVLRDSRTYWRRKDALLQHEQSLLRALGFEPAVHPPHRLLYNYLHALRAPPQLCTLAAAIANDAAAS
;
A
#
# COMPACT_ATOMS: atom_id res chain seq x y z
N CYS A 1 12.29 -28.42 -2.93
CA CYS A 1 12.96 -27.12 -2.68
C CYS A 1 12.80 -26.09 -3.81
N ALA A 2 12.64 -26.47 -5.09
CA ALA A 2 12.45 -25.51 -6.18
C ALA A 2 11.10 -24.74 -6.16
N GLY A 3 10.02 -25.36 -5.65
CA GLY A 3 8.70 -24.73 -5.60
C GLY A 3 8.55 -23.59 -4.58
N VAL A 4 9.28 -23.66 -3.46
CA VAL A 4 9.26 -22.59 -2.43
C VAL A 4 9.97 -21.34 -2.96
N VAL A 5 11.12 -21.54 -3.61
CA VAL A 5 11.88 -20.45 -4.24
C VAL A 5 11.04 -19.78 -5.34
N ALA A 6 10.38 -20.54 -6.22
CA ALA A 6 9.51 -19.97 -7.24
C ALA A 6 8.32 -19.17 -6.65
N LEU A 7 7.70 -19.66 -5.57
CA LEU A 7 6.66 -18.92 -4.86
C LEU A 7 7.20 -17.64 -4.19
N ASP A 8 8.42 -17.65 -3.68
CA ASP A 8 9.06 -16.46 -3.10
C ASP A 8 9.46 -15.43 -4.16
N TRP A 9 9.88 -15.84 -5.35
CA TRP A 9 10.08 -14.93 -6.50
C TRP A 9 8.76 -14.32 -6.98
N PHE A 10 7.69 -15.12 -7.08
CA PHE A 10 6.36 -14.63 -7.45
C PHE A 10 5.79 -13.69 -6.37
N ARG A 11 5.94 -14.03 -5.08
CA ARG A 11 5.57 -13.14 -3.97
C ARG A 11 6.40 -11.86 -3.97
N GLY A 12 7.71 -11.96 -4.18
CA GLY A 12 8.62 -10.81 -4.29
C GLY A 12 8.23 -9.87 -5.44
N GLY A 13 7.90 -10.42 -6.61
CA GLY A 13 7.44 -9.63 -7.76
C GLY A 13 6.12 -8.91 -7.51
N VAL A 14 5.15 -9.56 -6.86
CA VAL A 14 3.86 -8.95 -6.50
C VAL A 14 4.03 -7.86 -5.45
N VAL A 15 4.86 -8.09 -4.43
CA VAL A 15 5.14 -7.08 -3.38
C VAL A 15 5.85 -5.87 -3.98
N GLN A 16 6.85 -6.09 -4.84
CA GLN A 16 7.56 -5.00 -5.51
C GLN A 16 6.63 -4.16 -6.40
N MET A 17 5.70 -4.80 -7.11
CA MET A 17 4.67 -4.11 -7.88
C MET A 17 3.76 -3.28 -6.97
N GLN A 18 3.32 -3.83 -5.83
CA GLN A 18 2.50 -3.11 -4.85
C GLN A 18 3.23 -1.88 -4.27
N HIS A 19 4.54 -1.98 -3.96
CA HIS A 19 5.34 -0.84 -3.54
C HIS A 19 5.45 0.23 -4.63
N SER A 20 5.54 -0.15 -5.91
CA SER A 20 5.56 0.81 -7.01
C SER A 20 4.25 1.60 -7.11
N HIS A 21 3.11 0.92 -7.03
CA HIS A 21 1.79 1.55 -7.02
C HIS A 21 1.61 2.45 -5.79
N LEU A 22 2.09 2.00 -4.63
CA LEU A 22 2.05 2.76 -3.40
C LEU A 22 2.81 4.09 -3.54
N ARG A 23 4.02 4.08 -4.12
CA ARG A 23 4.83 5.28 -4.31
C ARG A 23 4.19 6.27 -5.27
N ILE A 24 3.66 5.78 -6.39
CA ILE A 24 2.97 6.62 -7.38
C ILE A 24 1.73 7.27 -6.74
N ALA A 25 0.94 6.48 -6.00
CA ALA A 25 -0.23 6.99 -5.31
C ALA A 25 0.12 7.96 -4.17
N ALA A 26 1.16 7.69 -3.39
CA ALA A 26 1.64 8.57 -2.33
C ALA A 26 2.11 9.93 -2.87
N ALA A 27 2.85 9.93 -3.99
CA ALA A 27 3.24 11.14 -4.69
C ALA A 27 2.01 11.93 -5.17
N ARG A 28 1.00 11.24 -5.70
CA ARG A 28 -0.24 11.88 -6.18
C ARG A 28 -1.11 12.47 -5.08
N LEU A 29 -1.02 11.91 -3.87
CA LEU A 29 -1.69 12.37 -2.66
C LEU A 29 -0.88 13.40 -1.86
N GLU A 30 0.32 13.75 -2.34
CA GLU A 30 1.23 14.71 -1.69
C GLU A 30 1.51 14.32 -0.23
N LEU A 31 1.81 13.06 0.02
CA LEU A 31 2.14 12.57 1.35
C LEU A 31 3.56 12.97 1.76
N SER A 32 3.78 13.20 3.05
CA SER A 32 5.14 13.39 3.56
C SER A 32 5.97 12.11 3.47
N ASP A 33 7.29 12.27 3.54
CA ASP A 33 8.25 11.16 3.64
C ASP A 33 7.90 10.19 4.79
N VAL A 34 7.50 10.73 5.93
CA VAL A 34 7.10 9.95 7.11
C VAL A 34 5.83 9.12 6.85
N ALA A 35 4.81 9.72 6.22
CA ALA A 35 3.58 9.00 5.88
C ALA A 35 3.83 7.94 4.80
N SER A 36 4.69 8.24 3.82
CA SER A 36 5.09 7.31 2.77
C SER A 36 5.89 6.14 3.33
N PHE A 37 6.81 6.39 4.26
CA PHE A 37 7.56 5.36 4.99
C PHE A 37 6.62 4.45 5.79
N ALA A 38 5.69 5.03 6.55
CA ALA A 38 4.73 4.27 7.35
C ALA A 38 3.85 3.38 6.47
N ALA A 39 3.37 3.90 5.33
CA ALA A 39 2.58 3.13 4.38
C ALA A 39 3.36 1.95 3.79
N SER A 40 4.64 2.15 3.41
CA SER A 40 5.51 1.07 2.95
C SER A 40 5.74 0.02 4.03
N ALA A 41 6.03 0.43 5.27
CA ALA A 41 6.23 -0.48 6.39
C ALA A 41 4.97 -1.30 6.72
N TYR A 42 3.78 -0.68 6.63
CA TYR A 42 2.51 -1.40 6.76
C TYR A 42 2.31 -2.43 5.66
N LEU A 43 2.66 -2.10 4.42
CA LEU A 43 2.51 -3.01 3.29
C LEU A 43 3.39 -4.26 3.48
N THR A 44 4.64 -4.10 3.88
CA THR A 44 5.55 -5.22 4.17
C THR A 44 5.00 -6.12 5.28
N ARG A 45 4.48 -5.53 6.37
CA ARG A 45 3.84 -6.29 7.45
C ARG A 45 2.57 -6.98 6.99
N TYR A 46 1.74 -6.30 6.21
CA TYR A 46 0.46 -6.82 5.75
C TYR A 46 0.61 -7.90 4.69
N ALA A 47 1.69 -7.89 3.90
CA ALA A 47 2.01 -8.96 2.95
C ALA A 47 2.24 -10.31 3.64
N THR A 48 2.66 -10.30 4.91
CA THR A 48 2.83 -11.52 5.72
C THR A 48 1.55 -11.98 6.43
N SER A 49 0.50 -11.15 6.45
CA SER A 49 -0.79 -11.44 7.06
C SER A 49 -1.64 -12.34 6.15
N PRO A 50 -2.48 -13.23 6.72
CA PRO A 50 -3.51 -13.90 5.94
C PRO A 50 -4.46 -12.87 5.29
N PRO A 51 -5.00 -13.17 4.10
CA PRO A 51 -5.95 -12.28 3.42
C PRO A 51 -7.21 -12.08 4.28
N PRO A 52 -7.90 -10.93 4.13
CA PRO A 52 -9.11 -10.66 4.89
C PRO A 52 -10.16 -11.75 4.61
N PRO A 53 -10.98 -12.14 5.61
CA PRO A 53 -12.13 -13.00 5.36
C PRO A 53 -13.09 -12.26 4.42
N MET A 54 -13.19 -12.73 3.17
CA MET A 54 -14.05 -12.10 2.19
C MET A 54 -15.51 -12.10 2.68
N PRO A 55 -16.25 -11.00 2.51
CA PRO A 55 -17.67 -11.01 2.78
C PRO A 55 -18.35 -12.01 1.84
N ALA A 56 -19.17 -12.91 2.41
CA ALA A 56 -19.90 -13.98 1.70
C ALA A 56 -20.86 -13.51 0.58
N ALA A 57 -20.94 -12.21 0.29
CA ALA A 57 -21.89 -11.60 -0.63
C ALA A 57 -21.44 -11.55 -2.10
N ALA A 58 -20.18 -11.85 -2.43
CA ALA A 58 -19.66 -11.77 -3.80
C ALA A 58 -19.71 -13.10 -4.58
N THR A 59 -20.15 -14.21 -3.99
CA THR A 59 -20.22 -15.53 -4.64
C THR A 59 -21.51 -15.79 -5.43
N ALA A 60 -22.38 -14.80 -5.61
CA ALA A 60 -23.63 -14.94 -6.38
C ALA A 60 -23.59 -14.09 -7.66
N GLY A 61 -22.79 -14.53 -8.64
CA GLY A 61 -22.70 -13.88 -9.95
C GLY A 61 -22.08 -14.80 -11.00
N SER A 62 -22.89 -15.74 -11.49
CA SER A 62 -22.80 -16.45 -12.78
C SER A 62 -21.43 -16.98 -13.24
N ARG A 63 -21.28 -18.30 -13.13
CA ARG A 63 -20.27 -19.09 -13.86
C ARG A 63 -20.65 -19.11 -15.34
N ASP A 64 -19.72 -18.78 -16.23
CA ASP A 64 -19.20 -19.67 -17.28
C ASP A 64 -18.34 -18.90 -18.30
N GLY A 65 -17.10 -19.35 -18.52
CA GLY A 65 -16.33 -19.07 -19.75
C GLY A 65 -15.00 -18.30 -19.66
N GLY A 66 -14.61 -17.72 -18.53
CA GLY A 66 -13.43 -16.82 -18.45
C GLY A 66 -12.62 -16.86 -17.14
N ALA A 67 -12.45 -18.05 -16.55
CA ALA A 67 -11.98 -18.20 -15.17
C ALA A 67 -10.54 -17.69 -14.92
N GLU A 68 -9.62 -17.80 -15.89
CA GLU A 68 -8.21 -17.40 -15.68
C GLU A 68 -8.00 -15.88 -15.75
N ALA A 69 -8.69 -15.18 -16.67
CA ALA A 69 -8.62 -13.71 -16.76
C ALA A 69 -9.35 -13.03 -15.59
N ALA A 70 -10.45 -13.63 -15.11
CA ALA A 70 -11.17 -13.16 -13.93
C ALA A 70 -10.32 -13.29 -12.65
N ALA A 71 -9.64 -14.43 -12.47
CA ALA A 71 -8.76 -14.65 -11.32
C ALA A 71 -7.59 -13.64 -11.26
N GLY A 72 -7.03 -13.26 -12.42
CA GLY A 72 -6.00 -12.21 -12.48
C GLY A 72 -6.53 -10.82 -12.13
N ALA A 73 -7.73 -10.47 -12.61
CA ALA A 73 -8.36 -9.18 -12.32
C ALA A 73 -8.74 -9.02 -10.83
N ASP A 74 -9.23 -10.10 -10.21
CA ASP A 74 -9.58 -10.11 -8.78
C ASP A 74 -8.33 -9.97 -7.90
N ALA A 75 -7.21 -10.61 -8.27
CA ALA A 75 -5.95 -10.50 -7.55
C ALA A 75 -5.32 -9.09 -7.63
N GLU A 76 -5.42 -8.45 -8.80
CA GLU A 76 -4.97 -7.06 -8.99
C GLU A 76 -5.84 -6.08 -8.19
N GLU A 77 -7.16 -6.28 -8.17
CA GLU A 77 -8.08 -5.47 -7.37
C GLU A 77 -7.81 -5.63 -5.87
N GLU A 78 -7.52 -6.85 -5.41
CA GLU A 78 -7.13 -7.10 -4.02
C GLU A 78 -5.78 -6.45 -3.69
N ALA A 79 -4.80 -6.52 -4.58
CA ALA A 79 -3.50 -5.86 -4.41
C ALA A 79 -3.67 -4.33 -4.31
N ALA A 80 -4.51 -3.74 -5.16
CA ALA A 80 -4.85 -2.31 -5.10
C ALA A 80 -5.57 -1.96 -3.78
N ALA A 81 -6.50 -2.79 -3.33
CA ALA A 81 -7.20 -2.56 -2.06
C ALA A 81 -6.24 -2.63 -0.85
N ARG A 82 -5.26 -3.55 -0.86
CA ARG A 82 -4.18 -3.60 0.15
C ARG A 82 -3.36 -2.32 0.17
N VAL A 83 -2.86 -1.88 -0.98
CA VAL A 83 -2.09 -0.64 -1.09
C VAL A 83 -2.89 0.57 -0.60
N GLY A 84 -4.15 0.68 -1.02
CA GLY A 84 -5.05 1.74 -0.59
C GLY A 84 -5.32 1.75 0.92
N ALA A 85 -5.48 0.57 1.53
CA ALA A 85 -5.64 0.43 2.97
C ALA A 85 -4.39 0.89 3.75
N CYS A 86 -3.19 0.49 3.31
CA CYS A 86 -1.94 0.92 3.92
C CYS A 86 -1.76 2.44 3.85
N LEU A 87 -2.02 3.05 2.70
CA LEU A 87 -1.97 4.51 2.53
C LEU A 87 -3.00 5.20 3.43
N PHE A 88 -4.25 4.72 3.44
CA PHE A 88 -5.32 5.35 4.19
C PHE A 88 -5.08 5.28 5.71
N ALA A 89 -4.59 4.15 6.22
CA ALA A 89 -4.21 3.99 7.62
C ALA A 89 -3.00 4.88 7.98
N ALA A 90 -1.97 4.91 7.13
CA ALA A 90 -0.76 5.72 7.37
C ALA A 90 -1.06 7.22 7.40
N CYS A 91 -1.94 7.69 6.50
CA CYS A 91 -2.44 9.07 6.52
C CYS A 91 -3.06 9.45 7.86
N LYS A 92 -3.85 8.54 8.47
CA LYS A 92 -4.45 8.78 9.78
C LYS A 92 -3.40 8.76 10.88
N ALA A 93 -2.51 7.77 10.88
CA ALA A 93 -1.47 7.62 11.89
C ALA A 93 -0.46 8.78 11.91
N CYS A 94 -0.19 9.38 10.75
CA CYS A 94 0.76 10.48 10.60
C CYS A 94 0.09 11.87 10.61
N GLU A 95 -1.16 11.97 11.06
CA GLU A 95 -1.93 13.23 11.14
C GLU A 95 -2.04 13.99 9.79
N GLN A 96 -2.11 13.25 8.69
CA GLN A 96 -2.32 13.75 7.32
C GLN A 96 -3.52 13.06 6.65
N PRO A 97 -4.73 13.12 7.23
CA PRO A 97 -5.88 12.39 6.71
C PRO A 97 -6.20 12.81 5.27
N ARG A 98 -6.51 11.82 4.42
CA ARG A 98 -6.98 12.03 3.04
C ARG A 98 -8.40 11.49 2.90
N ARG A 99 -9.18 12.01 1.94
CA ARG A 99 -10.52 11.46 1.70
C ARG A 99 -10.39 10.09 1.05
N ALA A 100 -11.23 9.14 1.44
CA ALA A 100 -11.23 7.80 0.84
C ALA A 100 -11.38 7.84 -0.70
N ARG A 101 -12.11 8.83 -1.23
CA ARG A 101 -12.21 9.04 -2.68
C ARG A 101 -10.87 9.33 -3.34
N ASP A 102 -10.06 10.18 -2.74
CA ASP A 102 -8.77 10.57 -3.29
C ASP A 102 -7.80 9.40 -3.27
N VAL A 103 -7.82 8.60 -2.19
CA VAL A 103 -7.01 7.38 -2.08
C VAL A 103 -7.42 6.34 -3.11
N VAL A 104 -8.71 6.03 -3.25
CA VAL A 104 -9.21 5.07 -4.27
C VAL A 104 -8.82 5.51 -5.67
N ASN A 105 -8.96 6.80 -5.98
CA ASN A 105 -8.60 7.34 -7.30
C ASN A 105 -7.09 7.31 -7.55
N ALA A 106 -6.27 7.67 -6.56
CA ALA A 106 -4.82 7.68 -6.67
C ALA A 106 -4.26 6.26 -6.90
N VAL A 107 -4.76 5.28 -6.15
CA VAL A 107 -4.34 3.88 -6.30
C VAL A 107 -4.83 3.28 -7.60
N HIS A 108 -6.06 3.58 -8.03
CA HIS A 108 -6.55 3.12 -9.32
C HIS A 108 -5.73 3.70 -10.49
N LEU A 109 -5.41 4.99 -10.42
CA LEU A 109 -4.56 5.64 -11.41
C LEU A 109 -3.16 5.02 -11.43
N ALA A 110 -2.59 4.71 -10.26
CA ALA A 110 -1.30 4.05 -10.18
C ALA A 110 -1.30 2.64 -10.77
N ALA A 111 -2.38 1.88 -10.58
CA ALA A 111 -2.51 0.52 -11.08
C ALA A 111 -2.86 0.44 -12.58
N ARG A 112 -3.73 1.34 -13.06
CA ARG A 112 -4.31 1.24 -14.41
C ARG A 112 -3.96 2.38 -15.36
N GLY A 113 -3.34 3.44 -14.86
CA GLY A 113 -3.01 4.63 -15.65
C GLY A 113 -4.23 5.48 -16.06
N GLU A 114 -5.43 5.16 -15.57
CA GLU A 114 -6.67 5.84 -15.90
C GLU A 114 -7.43 6.37 -14.67
N VAL A 115 -8.27 7.38 -14.90
CA VAL A 115 -9.10 7.97 -13.85
C VAL A 115 -10.40 7.17 -13.71
N LEU A 116 -10.82 6.92 -12.46
CA LEU A 116 -12.06 6.20 -12.18
C LEU A 116 -13.28 7.05 -12.56
N ARG A 117 -14.07 6.58 -13.54
CA ARG A 117 -15.27 7.29 -14.03
C ARG A 117 -16.57 6.73 -13.44
N ASP A 118 -16.60 5.45 -13.15
CA ASP A 118 -17.82 4.75 -12.77
C ASP A 118 -18.10 4.82 -11.26
N SER A 119 -19.32 5.23 -10.91
CA SER A 119 -19.73 5.35 -9.50
C SER A 119 -19.88 4.00 -8.79
N ARG A 120 -20.36 2.96 -9.50
CA ARG A 120 -20.55 1.60 -8.92
C ARG A 120 -19.22 0.94 -8.58
N THR A 121 -18.24 1.02 -9.47
CA THR A 121 -16.89 0.47 -9.24
C THR A 121 -16.18 1.24 -8.13
N TYR A 122 -16.40 2.56 -8.02
CA TYR A 122 -15.95 3.35 -6.89
C TYR A 122 -16.47 2.81 -5.55
N TRP A 123 -17.78 2.57 -5.43
CA TRP A 123 -18.35 2.05 -4.18
C TRP A 123 -17.80 0.67 -3.82
N ARG A 124 -17.72 -0.25 -4.79
CA ARG A 124 -17.10 -1.57 -4.58
C ARG A 124 -15.67 -1.46 -4.05
N ARG A 125 -14.84 -0.61 -4.68
CA ARG A 125 -13.43 -0.42 -4.29
C ARG A 125 -13.28 0.30 -2.96
N LYS A 126 -14.16 1.24 -2.66
CA LYS A 126 -14.21 1.89 -1.34
C LYS A 126 -14.53 0.87 -0.25
N ASP A 127 -15.50 -0.01 -0.47
CA ASP A 127 -15.86 -1.04 0.51
C ASP A 127 -14.71 -2.03 0.71
N ALA A 128 -14.04 -2.45 -0.38
CA ALA A 128 -12.83 -3.26 -0.30
C ALA A 128 -11.72 -2.56 0.49
N LEU A 129 -11.47 -1.27 0.22
CA LEU A 129 -10.48 -0.47 0.94
C LEU A 129 -10.75 -0.44 2.45
N LEU A 130 -12.00 -0.26 2.88
CA LEU A 130 -12.37 -0.24 4.30
C LEU A 130 -12.23 -1.62 4.96
N GLN A 131 -12.54 -2.69 4.24
CA GLN A 131 -12.35 -4.07 4.73
C GLN A 131 -10.86 -4.41 4.91
N HIS A 132 -10.04 -4.04 3.92
CA HIS A 132 -8.60 -4.22 4.01
C HIS A 132 -7.98 -3.31 5.09
N GLU A 133 -8.49 -2.10 5.31
CA GLU A 133 -8.06 -1.24 6.41
C GLU A 133 -8.30 -1.92 7.77
N GLN A 134 -9.51 -2.44 8.00
CA GLN A 134 -9.82 -3.13 9.24
C GLN A 134 -8.92 -4.35 9.47
N SER A 135 -8.64 -5.10 8.40
CA SER A 135 -7.80 -6.30 8.45
C SER A 135 -6.33 -5.95 8.66
N LEU A 136 -5.85 -4.87 8.03
CA LEU A 136 -4.55 -4.29 8.29
C LEU A 136 -4.39 -3.92 9.77
N LEU A 137 -5.34 -3.19 10.35
CA LEU A 137 -5.27 -2.78 11.76
C LEU A 137 -5.21 -4.00 12.71
N ARG A 138 -5.95 -5.07 12.40
CA ARG A 138 -5.83 -6.34 13.14
C ARG A 138 -4.46 -6.98 12.97
N ALA A 139 -3.91 -7.00 11.76
CA ALA A 139 -2.57 -7.52 11.49
C ALA A 139 -1.47 -6.71 12.19
N LEU A 140 -1.68 -5.41 12.37
CA LEU A 140 -0.79 -4.53 13.13
C LEU A 140 -0.95 -4.67 14.65
N GLY A 141 -1.96 -5.41 15.14
CA GLY A 141 -2.28 -5.51 16.57
C GLY A 141 -2.87 -4.23 17.15
N PHE A 142 -3.51 -3.40 16.32
CA PHE A 142 -4.00 -2.05 16.68
C PHE A 142 -2.92 -1.08 17.18
N GLU A 143 -1.66 -1.36 16.86
CA GLU A 143 -0.53 -0.47 17.11
C GLU A 143 -0.04 0.12 15.77
N PRO A 144 -0.68 1.21 15.29
CA PRO A 144 -0.29 1.85 14.04
C PRO A 144 0.97 2.71 14.21
N ALA A 145 1.50 2.94 15.41
CA ALA A 145 2.67 3.80 15.56
C ALA A 145 3.88 3.24 14.80
N VAL A 146 4.30 3.95 13.74
CA VAL A 146 5.56 3.70 13.05
C VAL A 146 6.50 4.83 13.43
N HIS A 147 7.67 4.46 13.95
CA HIS A 147 8.73 5.42 14.22
C HIS A 147 9.66 5.50 13.01
N PRO A 148 9.51 6.51 12.15
CA PRO A 148 10.39 6.67 11.00
C PRO A 148 11.84 6.94 11.45
N PRO A 149 12.86 6.39 10.76
CA PRO A 149 14.26 6.64 11.10
C PRO A 149 14.69 8.09 10.86
N HIS A 150 13.89 8.87 10.14
CA HIS A 150 14.12 10.26 9.76
C HIS A 150 14.57 11.15 10.94
N ARG A 151 13.93 11.02 12.11
CA ARG A 151 14.31 11.87 13.27
C ARG A 151 15.74 11.60 13.75
N LEU A 152 16.12 10.32 13.84
CA LEU A 152 17.49 9.93 14.20
C LEU A 152 18.47 10.35 13.11
N LEU A 153 18.09 10.11 11.85
CA LEU A 153 18.89 10.48 10.69
C LEU A 153 19.20 11.98 10.67
N TYR A 154 18.20 12.85 10.82
CA TYR A 154 18.41 14.30 10.85
C TYR A 154 19.25 14.74 12.05
N ASN A 155 19.10 14.11 13.23
CA ASN A 155 19.94 14.41 14.38
C ASN A 155 21.41 14.10 14.10
N TYR A 156 21.71 12.95 13.50
CA TYR A 156 23.09 12.58 13.13
C TYR A 156 23.65 13.49 12.03
N LEU A 157 22.89 13.75 10.98
CA LEU A 157 23.33 14.62 9.89
C LEU A 157 23.57 16.06 10.36
N HIS A 158 22.74 16.55 11.28
CA HIS A 158 22.94 17.84 11.92
C HIS A 158 24.22 17.86 12.78
N ALA A 159 24.46 16.81 13.58
CA ALA A 159 25.70 16.68 14.36
C ALA A 159 26.96 16.63 13.47
N LEU A 160 26.86 16.02 12.29
CA LEU A 160 27.91 15.96 11.28
C LEU A 160 28.02 17.23 10.42
N ARG A 161 27.16 18.23 10.63
CA ARG A 161 27.07 19.46 9.80
C ARG A 161 26.95 19.14 8.30
N ALA A 162 26.17 18.12 7.97
CA ALA A 162 25.95 17.68 6.61
C ALA A 162 25.27 18.78 5.76
N PRO A 163 25.61 18.90 4.47
CA PRO A 163 24.91 19.79 3.56
C PRO A 163 23.45 19.35 3.35
N PRO A 164 22.53 20.26 3.01
CA PRO A 164 21.11 19.95 2.87
C PRO A 164 20.83 18.89 1.79
N GLN A 165 21.64 18.85 0.72
CA GLN A 165 21.53 17.86 -0.35
C GLN A 165 21.78 16.42 0.14
N LEU A 166 22.69 16.26 1.11
CA LEU A 166 22.95 14.95 1.71
C LEU A 166 21.79 14.52 2.61
N CYS A 167 21.13 15.47 3.28
CA CYS A 167 19.95 15.22 4.10
C CYS A 167 18.77 14.73 3.27
N THR A 168 18.51 15.36 2.12
CA THR A 168 17.45 14.92 1.20
C THR A 168 17.74 13.55 0.61
N LEU A 169 19.00 13.30 0.21
CA LEU A 169 19.38 11.99 -0.34
C LEU A 169 19.26 10.88 0.72
N ALA A 170 19.74 11.13 1.94
CA ALA A 170 19.69 10.15 3.01
C ALA A 170 18.24 9.83 3.42
N ALA A 171 17.36 10.83 3.46
CA ALA A 171 15.93 10.62 3.70
C ALA A 171 15.29 9.80 2.57
N ALA A 172 15.63 10.08 1.31
CA ALA A 172 15.16 9.29 0.17
C ALA A 172 15.61 7.83 0.25
N ILE A 173 16.89 7.57 0.58
CA ILE A 173 17.42 6.22 0.76
C ILE A 173 16.71 5.49 1.92
N ALA A 174 16.42 6.21 3.02
CA ALA A 174 15.69 5.63 4.15
C ALA A 174 14.26 5.23 3.77
N ASN A 175 13.60 6.00 2.90
CA ASN A 175 12.29 5.64 2.33
C ASN A 175 12.37 4.45 1.37
N ASP A 176 13.43 4.36 0.57
CA ASP A 176 13.65 3.24 -0.34
C ASP A 176 13.88 1.93 0.43
N ALA A 177 14.61 1.99 1.55
CA ALA A 177 14.87 0.84 2.42
C ALA A 177 13.61 0.30 3.13
N ALA A 178 12.51 1.06 3.18
CA ALA A 178 11.24 0.56 3.72
C ALA A 178 10.50 -0.39 2.75
N ALA A 179 10.91 -0.40 1.48
CA ALA A 179 10.30 -1.21 0.43
C ALA A 179 11.09 -2.48 0.07
N SER A 180 12.27 -2.68 0.67
CA SER A 180 13.13 -3.86 0.53
C SER A 180 12.90 -4.84 1.67
#